data_AF-A0A5E7CEJ7-F1
#
_entry.id   AF-A0A5E7CEJ7-F1
#
_cell.length_a   1.000
_cell.length_b   1.000
_cell.length_c   1.000
_cell.angle_alpha   90.00
_cell.angle_beta   90.00
_cell.angle_gamma   90.00
#
_symmetry.space_group_name_H-M   'P 1'
#
loop_
_entity.id
_entity.type
_entity.pdbx_description
1 polymer ?
#
loop_
_entity_poly.entity_id
_entity_poly.type
_entity_poly.pdbx_seq_one_letter_code
_entity_poly.pdbx_strand_id
1 'polypeptide(L)'
;MVIHGASPETSHINFSTLENIADALTELPSRTRYAFEMYRLHGVPQKDIAKELGVSPTLVNFMIRDALVHCRKVSGNRGDTFARR
;
A
#
# COMPACT_ATOMS: atom_id res chain seq x y z
N MET A 1 5.21 5.22 -29.99
CA MET A 1 4.48 6.08 -29.04
C MET A 1 5.48 6.48 -27.96
N VAL A 2 6.07 7.68 -28.07
CA VAL A 2 7.11 8.16 -27.16
C VAL A 2 6.46 8.96 -26.03
N ILE A 3 6.52 8.45 -24.82
CA ILE A 3 6.04 9.14 -23.61
C ILE A 3 7.03 10.27 -23.26
N HIS A 4 6.78 11.46 -23.82
CA HIS A 4 7.39 12.74 -23.44
C HIS A 4 6.70 13.28 -22.18
N GLY A 5 7.20 12.99 -20.98
CA GLY A 5 6.57 13.58 -19.80
C GLY A 5 7.14 13.34 -18.41
N ALA A 6 8.35 12.83 -18.26
CA ALA A 6 9.01 12.87 -16.96
C ALA A 6 10.49 13.16 -17.19
N SER A 7 10.98 14.27 -16.66
CA SER A 7 12.42 14.43 -16.45
C SER A 7 12.94 13.18 -15.73
N PRO A 8 14.15 12.69 -16.03
CA PRO A 8 14.73 11.50 -15.37
C PRO A 8 14.75 11.64 -13.83
N GLU A 9 14.75 12.88 -13.37
CA GLU A 9 14.66 13.34 -11.99
C GLU A 9 13.32 12.94 -11.31
N THR A 10 12.21 12.91 -12.06
CA THR A 10 10.88 12.54 -11.56
C THR A 10 10.64 11.03 -11.63
N SER A 11 11.20 10.35 -12.63
CA SER A 11 11.09 8.89 -12.75
C SER A 11 11.76 8.18 -11.56
N HIS A 12 12.91 8.67 -11.07
CA HIS A 12 13.57 8.11 -9.88
C HIS A 12 12.74 8.28 -8.60
N ILE A 13 12.01 9.38 -8.45
CA ILE A 13 11.17 9.66 -7.27
C ILE A 13 9.97 8.70 -7.22
N ASN A 14 9.46 8.29 -8.38
CA ASN A 14 8.25 7.46 -8.47
C ASN A 14 8.52 5.97 -8.17
N PHE A 15 9.67 5.43 -8.59
CA PHE A 15 10.04 4.04 -8.28
C PHE A 15 10.41 3.86 -6.80
N SER A 16 11.22 4.75 -6.23
CA SER A 16 11.60 4.64 -4.82
C SER A 16 10.39 4.71 -3.89
N THR A 17 9.35 5.46 -4.25
CA THR A 17 8.12 5.54 -3.44
C THR A 17 7.37 4.20 -3.43
N LEU A 18 7.29 3.51 -4.58
CA LEU A 18 6.68 2.19 -4.68
C LEU A 18 7.49 1.12 -3.92
N GLU A 19 8.83 1.17 -4.01
CA GLU A 19 9.71 0.25 -3.30
C GLU A 19 9.58 0.39 -1.78
N ASN A 20 9.51 1.62 -1.25
CA ASN A 20 9.30 1.84 0.18
C ASN A 20 7.93 1.35 0.65
N ILE A 21 6.87 1.52 -0.15
CA ILE A 21 5.55 0.98 0.18
C ILE A 21 5.58 -0.55 0.14
N ALA A 22 6.23 -1.16 -0.85
CA ALA A 22 6.38 -2.60 -0.95
C ALA A 22 7.15 -3.18 0.24
N ASP A 23 8.23 -2.51 0.67
CA ASP A 23 9.02 -2.84 1.84
C ASP A 23 8.19 -2.71 3.13
N ALA A 24 7.46 -1.62 3.31
CA ALA A 24 6.52 -1.45 4.43
C ALA A 24 5.46 -2.56 4.48
N LEU A 25 5.01 -3.03 3.31
CA LEU A 25 4.10 -4.16 3.21
C LEU A 25 4.80 -5.50 3.51
N THR A 26 6.14 -5.61 3.44
CA THR A 26 6.92 -6.80 3.89
C THR A 26 7.05 -6.89 5.39
N GLU A 27 7.03 -5.75 6.08
CA GLU A 27 7.01 -5.70 7.54
C GLU A 27 5.67 -6.18 8.12
N LEU A 28 4.60 -6.13 7.32
CA LEU A 28 3.28 -6.64 7.71
C LEU A 28 3.23 -8.17 7.68
N PRO A 29 2.46 -8.79 8.61
CA PRO A 29 2.24 -10.22 8.56
C PRO A 29 1.61 -10.64 7.24
N SER A 30 2.03 -11.80 6.72
CA SER A 30 1.65 -12.29 5.38
C SER A 30 0.14 -12.33 5.16
N ARG A 31 -0.63 -12.63 6.22
CA ARG A 31 -2.10 -12.62 6.20
C ARG A 31 -2.68 -11.22 6.00
N THR A 32 -2.10 -10.21 6.65
CA THR A 32 -2.52 -8.82 6.52
C THR A 32 -2.22 -8.27 5.13
N ARG A 33 -1.04 -8.58 4.61
CA ARG A 33 -0.67 -8.23 3.24
C ARG A 33 -1.63 -8.86 2.23
N TYR A 34 -1.86 -10.17 2.32
CA TYR A 34 -2.77 -10.87 1.43
C TYR A 34 -4.20 -10.28 1.45
N ALA A 35 -4.73 -10.01 2.65
CA ALA A 35 -6.05 -9.37 2.80
C ALA A 35 -6.09 -7.98 2.14
N PHE A 36 -5.02 -7.19 2.28
CA PHE A 36 -4.90 -5.89 1.66
C PHE A 36 -4.81 -5.99 0.13
N GLU A 37 -3.99 -6.90 -0.40
CA GLU A 37 -3.83 -7.13 -1.84
C GLU A 37 -5.15 -7.58 -2.48
N MET A 38 -5.82 -8.57 -1.88
CA MET A 38 -7.11 -9.05 -2.36
C MET A 38 -8.16 -7.92 -2.38
N TYR A 39 -8.17 -7.06 -1.37
CA TYR A 39 -9.11 -5.95 -1.31
C TYR A 39 -8.76 -4.81 -2.28
N ARG A 40 -7.49 -4.40 -2.38
CA ARG A 40 -7.06 -3.23 -3.15
C ARG A 40 -6.69 -3.51 -4.59
N LEU A 41 -5.99 -4.61 -4.86
CA LEU A 41 -5.53 -4.96 -6.20
C LEU A 41 -6.59 -5.79 -6.93
N HIS A 42 -7.23 -6.73 -6.24
CA HIS A 42 -8.21 -7.63 -6.84
C HIS A 42 -9.67 -7.18 -6.66
N GLY A 43 -9.93 -6.17 -5.82
CA GLY A 43 -11.28 -5.65 -5.58
C GLY A 43 -12.21 -6.64 -4.86
N VAL A 44 -11.66 -7.66 -4.21
CA VAL A 44 -12.44 -8.69 -3.51
C VAL A 44 -13.07 -8.09 -2.25
N PRO A 45 -14.36 -8.29 -2.00
CA PRO A 45 -15.01 -7.76 -0.82
C PRO A 45 -14.48 -8.41 0.47
N GLN A 46 -14.34 -7.62 1.55
CA GLN A 46 -13.77 -8.06 2.83
C GLN A 46 -14.46 -9.29 3.43
N LYS A 47 -15.77 -9.48 3.17
CA LYS A 47 -16.55 -10.62 3.65
C LYS A 47 -16.08 -11.94 3.02
N ASP A 48 -15.65 -11.92 1.75
CA ASP A 48 -15.20 -13.10 1.03
C ASP A 48 -13.74 -13.40 1.36
N ILE A 49 -12.91 -12.35 1.52
CA ILE A 49 -11.55 -12.46 2.09
C ILE A 49 -11.59 -13.08 3.49
N ALA A 50 -12.56 -12.68 4.32
CA ALA A 50 -12.74 -13.23 5.67
C ALA A 50 -13.04 -14.73 5.64
N LYS A 51 -13.92 -15.17 4.73
CA LYS A 51 -14.22 -16.59 4.53
C LYS A 51 -13.00 -17.37 4.05
N GLU A 52 -12.27 -16.82 3.08
CA GLU A 52 -11.08 -17.45 2.50
C GLU A 52 -9.95 -17.60 3.52
N LEU A 53 -9.73 -16.58 4.35
CA LEU A 53 -8.75 -16.60 5.44
C LEU A 53 -9.23 -17.35 6.69
N GLY A 54 -10.49 -17.76 6.77
CA GLY A 54 -11.08 -18.43 7.93
C GLY A 54 -11.16 -17.52 9.17
N VAL A 55 -11.30 -16.21 8.99
CA VAL A 55 -11.34 -15.22 10.07
C VAL A 55 -12.64 -14.40 10.05
N SER A 56 -12.89 -13.62 11.10
CA SER A 56 -14.03 -12.71 11.12
C SER A 56 -13.83 -11.50 10.19
N PRO A 57 -14.89 -10.96 9.57
CA PRO A 57 -14.80 -9.76 8.73
C PRO A 57 -14.29 -8.54 9.50
N THR A 58 -14.55 -8.47 10.81
CA THR A 58 -13.98 -7.46 11.70
C THR A 58 -12.45 -7.53 11.74
N LEU A 59 -11.87 -8.73 11.80
CA LEU A 59 -10.42 -8.90 11.77
C LEU A 59 -9.83 -8.47 10.43
N VAL A 60 -10.49 -8.79 9.31
CA VAL A 60 -10.07 -8.30 7.98
C VAL A 60 -10.08 -6.78 7.90
N ASN A 61 -11.12 -6.12 8.43
CA ASN A 61 -11.17 -4.66 8.52
C ASN A 61 -9.99 -4.10 9.34
N PHE A 62 -9.64 -4.73 10.47
CA PHE A 62 -8.45 -4.34 11.25
C PHE A 62 -7.16 -4.55 10.47
N MET A 63 -6.98 -5.69 9.81
CA MET A 63 -5.80 -5.98 8.97
C MET A 63 -5.63 -4.93 7.86
N ILE A 64 -6.69 -4.61 7.13
CA ILE A 64 -6.65 -3.61 6.05
C ILE A 64 -6.33 -2.21 6.61
N ARG A 65 -6.92 -1.84 7.75
CA ARG A 65 -6.62 -0.55 8.41
C ARG A 65 -5.18 -0.46 8.85
N ASP A 66 -4.65 -1.52 9.47
CA ASP A 66 -3.26 -1.58 9.91
C ASP A 66 -2.30 -1.41 8.73
N ALA A 67 -2.55 -2.13 7.63
CA ALA A 67 -1.79 -2.00 6.39
C ALA A 67 -1.84 -0.56 5.82
N LEU A 68 -3.01 0.08 5.81
CA LEU A 68 -3.18 1.46 5.36
C LEU A 68 -2.44 2.47 6.24
N VAL A 69 -2.47 2.30 7.56
CA VAL A 69 -1.75 3.15 8.51
C VAL A 69 -0.24 2.99 8.30
N HIS A 70 0.23 1.77 8.09
CA HIS A 70 1.64 1.50 7.83
C HIS A 70 2.10 2.14 6.51
N CYS A 71 1.32 1.97 5.43
CA CYS A 71 1.57 2.62 4.14
C CYS A 71 1.57 4.15 4.26
N ARG A 72 0.66 4.72 5.07
CA ARG A 72 0.59 6.16 5.29
C ARG A 72 1.78 6.71 6.08
N LYS A 73 2.28 5.96 7.07
CA LYS A 73 3.50 6.33 7.80
C LYS A 73 4.71 6.41 6.86
N VAL A 74 4.84 5.46 5.95
CA VAL A 74 5.98 5.38 5.03
C VAL A 74 5.90 6.43 3.92
N SER A 75 4.70 6.67 3.36
CA SER A 75 4.49 7.73 2.36
C SER A 75 4.49 9.15 2.94
N GLY A 76 4.00 9.33 4.17
CA GLY A 76 3.92 10.63 4.85
C GLY A 76 5.27 11.21 5.27
N ASN A 77 6.33 10.40 5.33
CA ASN A 77 7.67 10.85 5.72
C ASN A 77 8.39 11.67 4.62
N ARG A 78 7.87 11.71 3.38
CA ARG A 78 8.43 12.54 2.28
C ARG A 78 7.48 13.59 1.72
N GLY A 79 6.21 13.59 2.12
CA GLY A 79 5.23 14.59 1.66
C GLY A 79 5.44 15.99 2.23
N ASP A 80 6.15 16.12 3.37
CA ASP A 80 6.37 17.42 4.04
C ASP A 80 7.63 18.16 3.55
N THR A 81 8.56 17.48 2.86
CA THR A 81 9.84 18.10 2.44
C THR A 81 9.70 19.03 1.22
N PHE A 82 8.57 19.02 0.52
CA PHE A 82 8.35 19.85 -0.68
C PHE A 82 7.34 20.99 -0.49
N ALA A 83 6.75 21.15 0.70
CA ALA A 83 5.77 22.21 1.00
C ALA A 83 6.38 23.43 1.72
N ARG A 84 7.71 23.53 1.82
CA ARG A 84 8.41 24.70 2.34
C ARG A 84 9.36 25.29 1.30
N ARG A 85 8.82 25.95 0.29
CA ARG A 85 9.56 26.98 -0.46
C ARG A 85 8.65 28.10 -0.89
#